data_AF-A0A163XIR9-F1
#
_entry.id   AF-A0A163XIR9-F1
#
_cell.length_a   1.000
_cell.length_b   1.000
_cell.length_c   1.000
_cell.angle_alpha   90.00
_cell.angle_beta   90.00
_cell.angle_gamma   90.00
#
_symmetry.space_group_name_H-M   'P 1'
#
loop_
_entity.id
_entity.type
_entity.pdbx_description
1 polymer ?
#
loop_
_entity_poly.entity_id
_entity_poly.type
_entity_poly.pdbx_seq_one_letter_code
_entity_poly.pdbx_strand_id
1 'polypeptide(L)'
;MNRILFVCTGNTCRSPMAEGLMRKILADEGLAGIEVRSAGVAAHDGTPISEHAATVLKSNGGTGPQRSSALSLSTVEWADLILTMTSAHKRYTIQRFPGAVDKIHTLKEYVEADSAAAAKIAEVERLMTDIQLKQALAKPVTDEERSRIVTLQRELPTPDIADPFGGSLQQYESCAVEIHACLIKLAAKLKEAR
;
A
#
# COMPACT_ATOMS: atom_id res chain seq x y z
N MET A 1 -15.23 -8.37 3.60
CA MET A 1 -13.91 -7.84 4.03
C MET A 1 -14.17 -6.47 4.61
N ASN A 2 -13.99 -6.32 5.92
CA ASN A 2 -14.57 -5.17 6.63
C ASN A 2 -13.52 -4.34 7.38
N ARG A 3 -12.28 -4.83 7.54
CA ARG A 3 -11.23 -4.13 8.29
C ARG A 3 -9.98 -3.93 7.43
N ILE A 4 -9.67 -2.67 7.12
CA ILE A 4 -8.54 -2.29 6.24
C ILE A 4 -7.49 -1.55 7.06
N LEU A 5 -6.23 -1.96 6.92
CA LEU A 5 -5.08 -1.35 7.58
C LEU A 5 -4.10 -0.76 6.56
N PHE A 6 -3.87 0.55 6.60
CA PHE A 6 -2.85 1.22 5.79
C PHE A 6 -1.50 1.29 6.52
N VAL A 7 -0.40 0.95 5.83
CA VAL A 7 0.93 0.86 6.46
C VAL A 7 1.98 1.68 5.70
N CYS A 8 2.70 2.55 6.40
CA CYS A 8 3.89 3.24 5.88
C CYS A 8 5.07 3.15 6.87
N THR A 9 6.08 4.02 6.74
CA THR A 9 7.24 4.03 7.66
C THR A 9 6.86 4.49 9.06
N GLY A 10 6.59 5.79 9.23
CA GLY A 10 6.42 6.43 10.54
C GLY A 10 4.97 6.66 10.97
N ASN A 11 3.99 6.33 10.11
CA ASN A 11 2.57 6.64 10.33
C ASN A 11 2.28 8.12 10.63
N THR A 12 3.00 9.02 9.94
CA THR A 12 2.85 10.47 10.08
C THR A 12 2.46 11.18 8.78
N CYS A 13 2.65 10.54 7.62
CA CYS A 13 2.40 11.15 6.30
C CYS A 13 1.41 10.32 5.48
N ARG A 14 1.90 9.33 4.72
CA ARG A 14 1.14 8.57 3.72
C ARG A 14 -0.03 7.77 4.28
N SER A 15 0.19 6.91 5.29
CA SER A 15 -0.87 6.04 5.80
C SER A 15 -1.97 6.78 6.59
N PRO A 16 -1.69 7.85 7.38
CA PRO A 16 -2.75 8.71 7.91
C PRO A 16 -3.58 9.41 6.84
N MET A 17 -2.95 9.90 5.76
CA MET A 17 -3.67 10.48 4.62
C MET A 17 -4.58 9.44 3.98
N ALA A 18 -4.07 8.22 3.73
CA ALA A 18 -4.87 7.13 3.17
C ALA A 18 -6.06 6.76 4.06
N GLU A 19 -5.88 6.65 5.38
CA GLU A 19 -6.96 6.37 6.33
C GLU A 19 -8.05 7.45 6.29
N GLY A 20 -7.66 8.72 6.41
CA GLY A 20 -8.63 9.83 6.48
C GLY A 20 -9.38 10.04 5.17
N LEU A 21 -8.69 9.91 4.02
CA LEU A 21 -9.31 10.00 2.70
C LEU A 21 -10.24 8.79 2.45
N MET A 22 -9.83 7.58 2.82
CA MET A 22 -10.65 6.39 2.62
C MET A 22 -11.94 6.45 3.46
N ARG A 23 -11.86 6.91 4.71
CA ARG A 23 -13.06 7.13 5.53
C ARG A 23 -14.06 8.07 4.87
N LYS A 24 -13.57 9.17 4.30
CA LYS A 24 -14.41 10.11 3.55
C LYS A 24 -15.06 9.43 2.35
N ILE A 25 -14.26 8.75 1.52
CA ILE A 25 -14.78 8.06 0.32
C ILE A 25 -15.84 7.03 0.72
N LEU A 26 -15.61 6.22 1.75
CA LEU A 26 -16.57 5.24 2.24
C LEU A 26 -17.88 5.89 2.69
N ALA A 27 -17.81 7.05 3.36
CA ALA A 27 -18.99 7.79 3.79
C ALA A 27 -19.75 8.39 2.60
N ASP A 28 -19.05 9.04 1.67
CA ASP A 28 -19.63 9.65 0.47
C ASP A 28 -20.31 8.59 -0.43
N GLU A 29 -19.74 7.37 -0.48
CA GLU A 29 -20.24 6.26 -1.29
C GLU A 29 -21.27 5.37 -0.57
N GLY A 30 -21.64 5.70 0.68
CA GLY A 30 -22.61 4.93 1.47
C GLY A 30 -22.15 3.54 1.88
N LEU A 31 -20.84 3.28 1.92
CA LEU A 31 -20.25 1.98 2.23
C LEU A 31 -20.08 1.78 3.74
N ALA A 32 -21.20 1.56 4.43
CA ALA A 32 -21.23 1.30 5.87
C ALA A 32 -20.61 -0.06 6.24
N GLY A 33 -20.06 -0.16 7.45
CA GLY A 33 -19.52 -1.43 8.00
C GLY A 33 -18.08 -1.75 7.61
N ILE A 34 -17.37 -0.83 6.95
CA ILE A 34 -15.93 -0.94 6.70
C ILE A 34 -15.19 -0.03 7.68
N GLU A 35 -14.34 -0.63 8.51
CA GLU A 35 -13.44 0.06 9.40
C GLU A 35 -12.06 0.23 8.76
N VAL A 36 -11.47 1.41 8.96
CA VAL A 36 -10.16 1.76 8.43
C VAL A 36 -9.25 2.24 9.55
N ARG A 37 -8.02 1.73 9.57
CA ARG A 37 -6.94 2.16 10.47
C ARG A 37 -5.64 2.32 9.69
N SER A 38 -4.65 2.94 10.32
CA SER A 38 -3.29 3.01 9.79
C SER A 38 -2.25 2.76 10.88
N ALA A 39 -1.08 2.29 10.47
CA ALA A 39 0.06 2.04 11.33
C ALA A 39 1.39 2.26 10.58
N GLY A 40 2.50 2.18 11.30
CA GLY A 40 3.84 2.37 10.75
C GLY A 40 4.81 1.27 11.16
N VAL A 41 5.60 0.77 10.22
CA VAL A 41 6.59 -0.28 10.46
C VAL A 41 7.74 0.15 11.37
N ALA A 42 7.99 1.46 11.45
CA ALA A 42 9.00 2.10 12.28
C ALA A 42 8.43 3.34 13.01
N ALA A 43 7.13 3.28 13.35
CA ALA A 43 6.48 4.34 14.12
C ALA A 43 6.68 4.17 15.62
N HIS A 44 6.66 5.29 16.34
CA HIS A 44 6.48 5.32 17.78
C HIS A 44 5.05 5.78 18.07
N ASP A 45 4.40 5.16 19.04
CA ASP A 45 3.02 5.52 19.39
C ASP A 45 2.94 6.97 19.87
N GLY A 46 1.91 7.69 19.43
CA GLY A 46 1.60 9.01 19.94
C GLY A 46 2.32 10.17 19.24
N THR A 47 3.22 9.94 18.28
CA THR A 47 3.84 11.03 17.51
C THR A 47 2.78 11.78 16.71
N PRO A 48 2.70 13.12 16.77
CA PRO A 48 1.78 13.87 15.92
C PRO A 48 2.02 13.55 14.43
N ILE A 49 0.94 13.50 13.65
CA ILE A 49 1.09 13.43 12.20
C ILE A 49 1.73 14.73 11.66
N SER A 50 2.33 14.66 10.48
CA SER A 50 2.91 15.83 9.82
C SER A 50 1.86 16.93 9.64
N GLU A 51 2.24 18.19 9.91
CA GLU A 51 1.34 19.35 9.72
C GLU A 51 0.86 19.46 8.26
N HIS A 52 1.73 19.12 7.30
CA HIS A 52 1.34 19.08 5.89
C HIS A 52 0.33 17.96 5.60
N ALA A 53 0.48 16.78 6.20
CA ALA A 53 -0.50 15.70 6.06
C ALA A 53 -1.85 16.08 6.69
N ALA A 54 -1.83 16.73 7.86
CA ALA A 54 -3.04 17.24 8.52
C ALA A 54 -3.73 18.33 7.67
N THR A 55 -2.95 19.24 7.08
CA THR A 55 -3.43 20.29 6.18
C THR A 55 -4.12 19.68 4.95
N VAL A 56 -3.46 18.72 4.29
CA VAL A 56 -4.00 18.04 3.11
C VAL A 56 -5.30 17.29 3.44
N LEU A 57 -5.35 16.56 4.57
CA LEU A 57 -6.58 15.90 5.01
C LEU A 57 -7.73 16.90 5.20
N LYS A 58 -7.47 18.01 5.90
CA LYS A 58 -8.46 19.06 6.13
C LYS A 58 -8.96 19.67 4.81
N SER A 59 -8.06 20.00 3.89
CA SER A 59 -8.41 20.58 2.58
C SER A 59 -9.23 19.64 1.71
N ASN A 60 -9.09 18.33 1.88
CA ASN A 60 -9.87 17.31 1.17
C ASN A 60 -11.14 16.87 1.92
N GLY A 61 -11.45 17.49 3.08
CA GLY A 61 -12.59 17.12 3.92
C GLY A 61 -12.44 15.76 4.63
N GLY A 62 -11.24 15.18 4.63
CA GLY A 62 -10.93 13.91 5.30
C GLY A 62 -10.65 14.11 6.79
N THR A 63 -11.06 13.13 7.60
CA THR A 63 -10.73 13.09 9.04
C THR A 63 -9.88 11.86 9.32
N GLY A 64 -8.58 12.09 9.52
CA GLY A 64 -7.58 11.06 9.82
C GLY A 64 -7.18 11.01 11.30
N PRO A 65 -6.30 10.06 11.66
CA PRO A 65 -5.76 9.98 13.00
C PRO A 65 -4.87 11.20 13.27
N GLN A 66 -4.86 11.66 14.51
CA GLN A 66 -4.03 12.82 14.92
C GLN A 66 -2.62 12.41 15.37
N ARG A 67 -2.44 11.14 15.69
CA ARG A 67 -1.20 10.59 16.23
C ARG A 67 -0.89 9.24 15.58
N SER A 68 0.40 8.96 15.44
CA SER A 68 0.91 7.71 14.90
C SER A 68 0.63 6.53 15.83
N SER A 69 0.53 5.36 15.22
CA SER A 69 0.47 4.05 15.87
C SER A 69 1.52 3.12 15.27
N ALA A 70 2.26 2.43 16.12
CA ALA A 70 3.21 1.40 15.73
C ALA A 70 2.49 0.17 15.20
N LEU A 71 3.04 -0.44 14.15
CA LEU A 71 2.53 -1.69 13.63
C LEU A 71 2.80 -2.82 14.63
N SER A 72 1.73 -3.46 15.09
CA SER A 72 1.76 -4.52 16.10
C SER A 72 1.05 -5.78 15.61
N LEU A 73 1.30 -6.91 16.28
CA LEU A 73 0.61 -8.16 15.97
C LEU A 73 -0.91 -8.00 16.08
N SER A 74 -1.41 -7.32 17.11
CA SER A 74 -2.85 -7.11 17.30
C SER A 74 -3.48 -6.28 16.18
N THR A 75 -2.78 -5.26 15.67
CA THR A 75 -3.27 -4.49 14.51
C THR A 75 -3.29 -5.32 13.23
N VAL A 76 -2.30 -6.21 13.05
CA VAL A 76 -2.24 -7.13 11.91
C VAL A 76 -3.34 -8.18 12.00
N GLU A 77 -3.60 -8.75 13.17
CA GLU A 77 -4.68 -9.72 13.40
C GLU A 77 -6.07 -9.09 13.24
N TRP A 78 -6.23 -7.83 13.64
CA TRP A 78 -7.47 -7.08 13.44
C TRP A 78 -7.82 -6.87 11.96
N ALA A 79 -6.83 -6.69 11.09
CA ALA A 79 -7.06 -6.37 9.69
C ALA A 79 -7.50 -7.60 8.87
N ASP A 80 -8.50 -7.45 8.01
CA ASP A 80 -8.83 -8.43 6.97
C ASP A 80 -8.00 -8.17 5.69
N LEU A 81 -7.57 -6.92 5.49
CA LEU A 81 -6.70 -6.48 4.38
C LEU A 81 -5.69 -5.44 4.87
N ILE A 82 -4.43 -5.61 4.48
CA ILE A 82 -3.32 -4.72 4.82
C ILE A 82 -2.74 -4.13 3.53
N LEU A 83 -2.80 -2.81 3.40
CA LEU A 83 -2.36 -2.06 2.23
C LEU A 83 -1.17 -1.18 2.57
N THR A 84 -0.02 -1.58 2.07
CA THR A 84 1.27 -0.94 2.32
C THR A 84 1.56 0.12 1.25
N MET A 85 2.26 1.19 1.63
CA MET A 85 2.56 2.28 0.69
C MET A 85 3.69 1.94 -0.29
N THR A 86 4.52 0.94 0.01
CA THR A 86 5.66 0.55 -0.83
C THR A 86 5.95 -0.94 -0.69
N SER A 87 6.66 -1.49 -1.66
CA SER A 87 7.18 -2.86 -1.68
C SER A 87 8.12 -3.13 -0.52
N ALA A 88 8.88 -2.12 -0.08
CA ALA A 88 9.73 -2.21 1.10
C ALA A 88 8.90 -2.38 2.39
N HIS A 89 7.79 -1.65 2.53
CA HIS A 89 6.86 -1.84 3.64
C HIS A 89 6.20 -3.22 3.60
N LYS A 90 5.76 -3.69 2.41
CA LYS A 90 5.24 -5.05 2.22
C LYS A 90 6.23 -6.10 2.69
N ARG A 91 7.46 -6.05 2.16
CA ARG A 91 8.52 -7.00 2.52
C ARG A 91 8.83 -6.99 4.02
N TYR A 92 8.98 -5.81 4.63
CA TYR A 92 9.21 -5.70 6.07
C TYR A 92 8.06 -6.30 6.89
N THR A 93 6.82 -6.01 6.49
CA THR A 93 5.62 -6.51 7.18
C THR A 93 5.52 -8.02 7.11
N ILE A 94 5.76 -8.61 5.94
CA ILE A 94 5.76 -10.09 5.75
C ILE A 94 6.88 -10.74 6.57
N GLN A 95 8.08 -10.16 6.57
CA GLN A 95 9.20 -10.69 7.36
C GLN A 95 8.89 -10.69 8.86
N ARG A 96 8.18 -9.66 9.35
CA ARG A 96 7.79 -9.55 10.77
C ARG A 96 6.56 -10.39 11.12
N PHE A 97 5.63 -10.55 10.20
CA PHE A 97 4.33 -11.22 10.40
C PHE A 97 4.02 -12.20 9.26
N PRO A 98 4.75 -13.32 9.16
CA PRO A 98 4.64 -14.24 8.01
C PRO A 98 3.25 -14.88 7.89
N GLY A 99 2.54 -15.11 8.99
CA GLY A 99 1.19 -15.68 8.99
C GLY A 99 0.10 -14.77 8.41
N ALA A 100 0.42 -13.52 8.05
CA ALA A 100 -0.50 -12.57 7.43
C ALA A 100 -0.24 -12.33 5.94
N VAL A 101 0.66 -13.10 5.31
CA VAL A 101 1.12 -12.86 3.93
C VAL A 101 -0.04 -12.71 2.92
N ASP A 102 -1.09 -13.52 3.03
CA ASP A 102 -2.21 -13.57 2.07
C ASP A 102 -3.02 -12.27 2.03
N LYS A 103 -2.99 -11.51 3.13
CA LYS A 103 -3.73 -10.24 3.26
C LYS A 103 -2.85 -9.00 3.16
N ILE A 104 -1.54 -9.14 2.88
CA ILE A 104 -0.61 -8.00 2.76
C ILE A 104 -0.31 -7.71 1.30
N HIS A 105 -0.72 -6.52 0.86
CA HIS A 105 -0.48 -6.02 -0.49
C HIS A 105 0.08 -4.60 -0.47
N THR A 106 0.70 -4.15 -1.55
CA THR A 106 0.89 -2.71 -1.80
C THR A 106 -0.43 -2.11 -2.27
N LEU A 107 -0.66 -0.82 -1.97
CA LEU A 107 -1.92 -0.17 -2.35
C LEU A 107 -2.14 -0.22 -3.86
N LYS A 108 -1.11 0.11 -4.65
CA LYS A 108 -1.20 0.11 -6.12
C LYS A 108 -1.38 -1.28 -6.68
N GLU A 109 -0.58 -2.27 -6.26
CA GLU A 109 -0.72 -3.62 -6.84
C GLU A 109 -2.12 -4.19 -6.61
N TYR A 110 -2.71 -3.93 -5.45
CA TYR A 110 -4.03 -4.45 -5.09
C TYR A 110 -5.14 -3.87 -5.98
N VAL A 111 -5.06 -2.57 -6.29
CA VAL A 111 -6.08 -1.89 -7.09
C VAL A 111 -5.85 -2.04 -8.60
N GLU A 112 -4.63 -2.31 -9.05
CA GLU A 112 -4.29 -2.54 -10.46
C GLU A 112 -4.41 -4.01 -10.90
N ALA A 113 -4.62 -4.95 -9.97
CA ALA A 113 -4.66 -6.40 -10.23
C ALA A 113 -5.74 -6.87 -11.23
N ASP A 114 -6.67 -6.01 -11.67
CA ASP A 114 -7.67 -6.34 -12.71
C ASP A 114 -7.32 -5.78 -14.11
N SER A 115 -6.12 -5.22 -14.29
CA SER A 115 -5.71 -4.56 -15.52
C SER A 115 -4.64 -5.35 -16.30
N ALA A 116 -4.30 -4.89 -17.51
CA ALA A 116 -3.16 -5.42 -18.29
C ALA A 116 -1.83 -5.41 -17.52
N ALA A 117 -1.69 -4.59 -16.46
CA ALA A 117 -0.54 -4.63 -15.57
C ALA A 117 -0.48 -5.92 -14.75
N ALA A 118 -1.63 -6.51 -14.36
CA ALA A 118 -1.70 -7.73 -13.55
C ALA A 118 -1.07 -8.94 -14.27
N ALA A 119 -1.34 -9.09 -15.57
CA ALA A 119 -0.74 -10.15 -16.38
C ALA A 119 0.80 -10.01 -16.43
N LYS A 120 1.29 -8.77 -16.60
CA LYS A 120 2.72 -8.47 -16.60
C LYS A 120 3.36 -8.69 -15.22
N ILE A 121 2.69 -8.32 -14.13
CA ILE A 121 3.14 -8.57 -12.75
C ILE A 121 3.26 -10.07 -12.50
N ALA A 122 2.22 -10.85 -12.82
CA ALA A 122 2.23 -12.30 -12.66
C ALA A 122 3.30 -12.99 -13.51
N GLU A 123 3.61 -12.44 -14.70
CA GLU A 123 4.73 -12.90 -15.53
C GLU A 123 6.08 -12.62 -14.86
N VAL A 124 6.28 -11.40 -14.33
CA VAL A 124 7.51 -11.03 -13.60
C VAL A 124 7.69 -11.90 -12.36
N GLU A 125 6.67 -12.08 -11.53
CA GLU A 125 6.75 -12.90 -10.31
C GLU A 125 7.10 -14.37 -10.62
N ARG A 126 6.49 -14.92 -11.67
CA ARG A 126 6.79 -16.28 -12.14
C ARG A 126 8.25 -16.39 -12.59
N LEU A 127 8.71 -15.47 -13.44
CA LEU A 127 10.09 -15.45 -13.92
C LEU A 127 11.10 -15.27 -12.77
N MET A 128 10.79 -14.42 -11.79
CA MET A 128 11.65 -14.23 -10.61
C MET A 128 11.71 -15.49 -9.74
N THR A 129 10.57 -16.17 -9.55
CA THR A 129 10.50 -17.44 -8.81
C THR A 129 11.29 -18.54 -9.52
N ASP A 130 11.14 -18.65 -10.84
CA ASP A 130 11.89 -19.61 -11.66
C ASP A 130 13.40 -19.34 -11.58
N ILE A 131 13.83 -18.07 -11.64
CA ILE A 131 15.24 -17.69 -11.47
C ILE A 131 15.75 -18.04 -10.08
N GLN A 132 15.00 -17.73 -9.02
CA GLN A 132 15.39 -18.10 -7.65
C GLN A 132 15.52 -19.61 -7.48
N LEU A 133 14.58 -20.38 -8.04
CA LEU A 133 14.63 -21.84 -8.03
C LEU A 133 15.85 -22.36 -8.80
N LYS A 134 16.14 -21.81 -9.97
CA LYS A 134 17.35 -22.16 -10.74
C LYS A 134 18.61 -21.86 -9.96
N GLN A 135 18.70 -20.70 -9.32
CA GLN A 135 19.83 -20.33 -8.48
C GLN A 135 20.00 -21.29 -7.30
N ALA A 136 18.93 -21.63 -6.60
CA ALA A 136 18.95 -22.61 -5.49
C ALA A 136 19.40 -24.01 -5.95
N LEU A 137 19.09 -24.37 -7.19
CA LEU A 137 19.49 -25.63 -7.82
C LEU A 137 20.83 -25.55 -8.57
N ALA A 138 21.58 -24.44 -8.45
CA ALA A 138 22.81 -24.16 -9.19
C ALA A 138 22.69 -24.32 -10.73
N LYS A 139 21.48 -24.09 -11.27
CA LYS A 139 21.20 -24.11 -12.71
C LYS A 139 21.50 -22.75 -13.35
N PRO A 140 21.95 -22.72 -14.62
CA PRO A 140 22.21 -21.47 -15.32
C PRO A 140 20.91 -20.70 -15.58
N VAL A 141 20.97 -19.38 -15.41
CA VAL A 141 19.90 -18.42 -15.74
C VAL A 141 20.27 -17.76 -17.06
N THR A 142 19.39 -17.78 -18.06
CA THR A 142 19.71 -17.24 -19.39
C THR A 142 19.60 -15.71 -19.40
N ASP A 143 20.34 -15.08 -20.31
CA ASP A 143 20.25 -13.62 -20.51
C ASP A 143 18.88 -13.18 -21.03
N GLU A 144 18.18 -14.07 -21.76
CA GLU A 144 16.82 -13.85 -22.23
C GLU A 144 15.83 -13.74 -21.06
N GLU A 145 15.93 -14.62 -20.06
CA GLU A 145 15.11 -14.58 -18.84
C GLU A 145 15.34 -13.30 -18.04
N ARG A 146 16.61 -12.89 -17.90
CA ARG A 146 16.96 -11.62 -17.22
C ARG A 146 16.42 -10.41 -17.99
N SER A 147 16.60 -10.40 -19.31
CA SER A 147 16.17 -9.30 -20.17
C SER A 147 14.65 -9.16 -20.18
N ARG A 148 13.91 -10.28 -20.16
CA ARG A 148 12.45 -10.26 -20.09
C ARG A 148 11.94 -9.60 -18.81
N ILE A 149 12.52 -9.95 -17.65
CA ILE A 149 12.19 -9.31 -16.37
C ILE A 149 12.46 -7.80 -16.42
N VAL A 150 13.64 -7.39 -16.91
CA VAL A 150 14.00 -5.96 -16.99
C VAL A 150 13.02 -5.19 -17.88
N THR A 151 12.66 -5.74 -19.04
CA THR A 151 11.70 -5.12 -19.96
C THR A 151 10.32 -4.98 -19.31
N LEU A 152 9.79 -6.05 -18.74
CA LEU A 152 8.49 -6.02 -18.05
C LEU A 152 8.49 -5.04 -16.89
N GLN A 153 9.56 -4.98 -16.08
CA GLN A 153 9.69 -4.04 -14.98
C GLN A 153 9.71 -2.57 -15.42
N ARG A 154 10.26 -2.27 -16.61
CA ARG A 154 10.22 -0.91 -17.17
C ARG A 154 8.84 -0.49 -17.63
N GLU A 155 8.04 -1.44 -18.10
CA GLU A 155 6.68 -1.18 -18.56
C GLU A 155 5.65 -1.17 -17.42
N LEU A 156 6.00 -1.76 -16.27
CA LEU A 156 5.12 -1.83 -15.11
C LEU A 156 5.11 -0.50 -14.34
N PRO A 157 3.92 0.01 -13.96
CA PRO A 157 3.86 1.12 -13.04
C PRO A 157 4.48 0.72 -11.71
N THR A 158 5.23 1.63 -11.08
CA THR A 158 5.80 1.36 -9.76
C THR A 158 4.67 1.05 -8.76
N PRO A 159 4.79 -0.03 -7.97
CA PRO A 159 3.83 -0.35 -6.91
C PRO A 159 3.92 0.60 -5.71
N ASP A 160 4.94 1.47 -5.69
CA ASP A 160 5.25 2.35 -4.57
C ASP A 160 4.57 3.71 -4.72
N ILE A 161 4.00 4.21 -3.62
CA ILE A 161 3.51 5.58 -3.45
C ILE A 161 4.68 6.47 -3.05
N ALA A 162 4.84 7.61 -3.73
CA ALA A 162 5.93 8.54 -3.50
C ALA A 162 5.93 9.05 -2.04
N ASP A 163 7.12 9.16 -1.43
CA ASP A 163 7.25 9.61 -0.04
C ASP A 163 7.39 11.14 0.04
N PRO A 164 6.44 11.87 0.66
CA PRO A 164 6.51 13.32 0.77
C PRO A 164 7.28 13.79 2.03
N PHE A 165 7.82 12.88 2.85
CA PHE A 165 8.46 13.24 4.11
C PHE A 165 9.60 14.27 3.93
N GLY A 166 9.60 15.32 4.75
CA GLY A 166 10.55 16.43 4.66
C GLY A 166 10.37 17.37 3.47
N GLY A 167 9.40 17.10 2.59
CA GLY A 167 9.09 17.92 1.42
C GLY A 167 8.13 19.08 1.68
N SER A 168 7.84 19.85 0.63
CA SER A 168 6.88 20.96 0.63
C SER A 168 5.43 20.48 0.68
N LEU A 169 4.50 21.37 1.05
CA LEU A 169 3.06 21.09 1.00
C LEU A 169 2.60 20.54 -0.36
N GLN A 170 3.14 21.08 -1.46
CA GLN A 170 2.81 20.63 -2.81
C GLN A 170 3.20 19.16 -3.08
N GLN A 171 4.29 18.68 -2.47
CA GLN A 171 4.68 17.27 -2.55
C GLN A 171 3.72 16.38 -1.77
N TYR A 172 3.20 16.85 -0.62
CA TYR A 172 2.14 16.17 0.11
C TYR A 172 0.83 16.14 -0.67
N GLU A 173 0.44 17.24 -1.30
CA GLU A 173 -0.74 17.31 -2.17
C GLU A 173 -0.63 16.33 -3.34
N SER A 174 0.52 16.30 -4.01
CA SER A 174 0.77 15.36 -5.12
C SER A 174 0.69 13.90 -4.65
N CYS A 175 1.29 13.59 -3.49
CA CYS A 175 1.18 12.28 -2.88
C CYS A 175 -0.27 11.92 -2.52
N ALA A 176 -1.06 12.87 -2.02
CA ALA A 176 -2.46 12.66 -1.70
C ALA A 176 -3.34 12.44 -2.94
N VAL A 177 -3.06 13.15 -4.05
CA VAL A 177 -3.71 12.88 -5.35
C VAL A 177 -3.45 11.45 -5.80
N GLU A 178 -2.20 11.00 -5.70
CA GLU A 178 -1.80 9.63 -6.04
C GLU A 178 -2.52 8.58 -5.15
N ILE A 179 -2.55 8.81 -3.84
CA ILE A 179 -3.29 7.95 -2.89
C ILE A 179 -4.78 7.95 -3.24
N HIS A 180 -5.38 9.12 -3.42
CA HIS A 180 -6.81 9.27 -3.68
C HIS A 180 -7.24 8.52 -4.94
N ALA A 181 -6.47 8.60 -6.02
CA ALA A 181 -6.73 7.84 -7.25
C ALA A 181 -6.79 6.33 -7.01
N CYS A 182 -5.90 5.80 -6.15
CA CYS A 182 -5.93 4.40 -5.76
C CYS A 182 -7.14 4.08 -4.88
N LEU A 183 -7.49 4.96 -3.93
CA LEU A 183 -8.62 4.74 -3.01
C LEU A 183 -9.99 4.72 -3.73
N ILE A 184 -10.16 5.49 -4.80
CA ILE A 184 -11.37 5.42 -5.64
C ILE A 184 -11.51 4.03 -6.28
N LYS A 185 -10.42 3.50 -6.85
CA LYS A 185 -10.40 2.13 -7.39
C LYS A 185 -10.66 1.09 -6.30
N LEU A 186 -10.08 1.27 -5.12
CA LEU A 186 -10.31 0.39 -3.97
C LEU A 186 -11.79 0.40 -3.55
N ALA A 187 -12.43 1.57 -3.48
CA ALA A 187 -13.84 1.68 -3.13
C ALA A 187 -14.74 0.98 -4.16
N ALA A 188 -14.43 1.07 -5.46
CA ALA A 188 -15.13 0.33 -6.50
C ALA A 188 -15.00 -1.18 -6.31
N LYS A 189 -13.79 -1.70 -6.07
CA LYS A 189 -13.58 -3.13 -5.76
C LYS A 189 -14.35 -3.61 -4.54
N LEU A 190 -14.39 -2.79 -3.48
CA LEU A 190 -15.12 -3.12 -2.26
C LEU A 190 -16.64 -3.16 -2.45
N LYS A 191 -17.18 -2.44 -3.43
CA LYS A 191 -18.59 -2.52 -3.83
C LYS A 191 -18.91 -3.82 -4.55
N GLU A 192 -18.05 -4.22 -5.49
CA GLU A 192 -18.24 -5.44 -6.28
C GLU A 192 -18.13 -6.72 -5.45
N ALA A 193 -17.34 -6.68 -4.37
CA ALA A 193 -17.14 -7.80 -3.46
C ALA A 193 -18.27 -7.96 -2.41
N ARG A 194 -19.36 -7.20 -2.50
CA ARG A 194 -20.55 -7.27 -1.63
C ARG A 194 -21.72 -7.89 -2.35
#